data_AF-X1IY01-F1
#
_entry.id   AF-X1IY01-F1
#
_cell.length_a   1.000
_cell.length_b   1.000
_cell.length_c   1.000
_cell.angle_alpha   90.00
_cell.angle_beta   90.00
_cell.angle_gamma   90.00
#
_symmetry.space_group_name_H-M   'P 1'
#
loop_
_entity.id
_entity.type
_entity.pdbx_description
1 polymer ?
#
loop_
_entity_poly.entity_id
_entity_poly.type
_entity_poly.pdbx_seq_one_letter_code
_entity_poly.pdbx_strand_id
1 'polypeptide(L)'
;ICYFGGDPTPQLPHALEASRLALEKNKDRILRVCWETNGAMSFSYLEKMAKVSLISGGCIKLDLKAWHDELNIALCGVSNKRTLENFAQLSSWVEKRPDPPFLIASTLLIPGYVDEEEVSAIAHFISSLNPDIPYSLLAFYPQFYMHNLPTISRSHAERCKISAEKEGLKRVRIGNLNLLSNAY
;
A
#
# COMPACT_ATOMS: atom_id res chain seq x y z
N ILE A 1 6.26 14.08 8.04
CA ILE A 1 7.27 13.01 8.16
C ILE A 1 6.65 11.75 7.61
N CYS A 2 7.34 11.06 6.71
CA CYS A 2 6.87 9.80 6.15
C CYS A 2 7.96 8.76 6.31
N TYR A 3 7.64 7.63 6.95
CA TYR A 3 8.59 6.53 7.13
C TYR A 3 8.34 5.48 6.05
N PHE A 4 9.36 5.25 5.23
CA PHE A 4 9.40 4.29 4.14
C PHE A 4 10.88 3.95 3.86
N GLY A 5 11.15 3.11 2.86
CA GLY A 5 12.50 2.64 2.52
C GLY A 5 12.44 1.16 2.22
N GLY A 6 12.99 0.34 3.12
CA GLY A 6 12.63 -1.09 3.18
C GLY A 6 11.26 -1.24 3.85
N ASP A 7 11.28 -1.32 5.18
CA ASP A 7 10.07 -1.28 6.00
C ASP A 7 10.39 -0.56 7.33
N PRO A 8 9.50 0.29 7.88
CA PRO A 8 9.78 1.00 9.12
C PRO A 8 9.67 0.11 10.37
N THR A 9 9.11 -1.11 10.27
CA THR A 9 8.88 -2.01 11.40
C THR A 9 10.10 -2.38 12.22
N PRO A 10 11.30 -2.64 11.65
CA PRO A 10 12.45 -3.05 12.43
C PRO A 10 12.89 -2.00 13.45
N GLN A 11 12.53 -0.73 13.24
CA GLN A 11 12.83 0.38 14.15
C GLN A 11 11.55 1.11 14.60
N LEU A 12 10.41 0.43 14.60
CA LEU A 12 9.13 1.07 14.85
C LEU A 12 9.02 1.77 16.21
N PRO A 13 9.53 1.22 17.33
CA PRO A 13 9.52 1.94 18.60
C PRO A 13 10.23 3.29 18.52
N HIS A 14 11.36 3.35 17.81
CA HIS A 14 12.10 4.59 17.59
C HIS A 14 11.27 5.56 16.71
N ALA A 15 10.72 5.09 15.60
CA ALA A 15 9.93 5.93 14.70
C ALA A 15 8.68 6.50 15.37
N LEU A 16 7.98 5.70 16.20
CA LEU A 16 6.83 6.17 16.99
C LEU A 16 7.22 7.26 17.99
N GLU A 17 8.33 7.07 18.70
CA GLU A 17 8.79 8.05 19.69
C GLU A 17 9.30 9.34 19.03
N ALA A 18 10.06 9.21 17.93
CA ALA A 18 10.48 10.36 17.12
C ALA A 18 9.27 11.14 16.60
N SER A 19 8.22 10.45 16.16
CA SER A 19 6.96 11.07 15.75
C SER A 19 6.24 11.78 16.88
N ARG A 20 6.16 11.17 18.06
CA ARG A 20 5.55 11.80 19.24
C ARG A 20 6.25 13.12 19.59
N LEU A 21 7.58 13.08 19.71
CA LEU A 21 8.40 14.26 19.99
C LEU A 21 8.29 15.32 18.90
N ALA A 22 8.25 14.91 17.63
CA ALA A 22 8.09 15.83 16.52
C ALA A 22 6.72 16.53 16.56
N LEU A 23 5.64 15.81 16.85
CA LEU A 23 4.30 16.40 16.99
C LEU A 23 4.24 17.36 18.19
N GLU A 24 4.83 16.99 19.32
CA GLU A 24 4.87 17.85 20.52
C GLU A 24 5.61 19.17 20.31
N LYS A 25 6.70 19.14 19.55
CA LYS A 25 7.49 20.34 19.20
C LYS A 25 6.86 21.21 18.12
N ASN A 26 5.79 20.74 17.46
CA ASN A 26 5.20 21.40 16.31
C ASN A 26 3.68 21.58 16.49
N LYS A 27 3.21 21.86 17.72
CA LYS A 27 1.78 22.07 18.02
C LYS A 27 1.17 23.27 17.27
N ASP A 28 1.99 24.25 16.90
CA ASP A 28 1.53 25.50 16.30
C ASP A 28 1.48 25.45 14.76
N ARG A 29 1.79 24.27 14.17
CA ARG A 29 1.72 24.06 12.71
C ARG A 29 1.26 22.65 12.36
N ILE A 30 0.77 22.48 11.14
CA ILE A 30 0.38 21.15 10.65
C ILE A 30 1.65 20.32 10.38
N LEU A 31 1.85 19.27 11.17
CA LEU A 31 2.85 18.23 10.92
C LEU A 31 2.15 16.87 10.83
N ARG A 32 2.13 16.28 9.63
CA ARG A 32 1.55 14.96 9.38
C ARG A 32 2.60 13.86 9.52
N VAL A 33 2.22 12.73 10.09
CA VAL A 33 3.05 11.52 10.14
C VAL A 33 2.42 10.44 9.27
N CYS A 34 3.17 9.92 8.32
CA CYS A 34 2.72 8.87 7.40
C CYS A 34 3.66 7.66 7.38
N TRP A 35 3.15 6.51 6.93
CA TRP A 35 3.87 5.24 6.90
C TRP A 35 3.64 4.54 5.57
N GLU A 36 4.70 4.05 4.93
CA GLU A 36 4.63 3.06 3.86
C GLU A 36 5.31 1.79 4.34
N THR A 37 4.57 0.67 4.34
CA THR A 37 5.00 -0.58 4.98
C THR A 37 4.35 -1.78 4.30
N ASN A 38 4.98 -2.95 4.44
CA ASN A 38 4.42 -4.23 4.03
C ASN A 38 3.23 -4.69 4.89
N GLY A 39 2.97 -4.04 6.03
CA GLY A 39 1.81 -4.33 6.88
C GLY A 39 1.85 -5.65 7.64
N ALA A 40 2.99 -6.34 7.71
CA ALA A 40 3.10 -7.68 8.31
C ALA A 40 3.42 -7.67 9.83
N MET A 41 3.41 -6.50 10.49
CA MET A 41 3.68 -6.40 11.93
C MET A 41 2.53 -6.93 12.80
N SER A 42 2.75 -7.03 14.11
CA SER A 42 1.63 -7.31 15.04
C SER A 42 0.64 -6.15 15.05
N PHE A 43 -0.65 -6.48 15.17
CA PHE A 43 -1.70 -5.47 15.17
C PHE A 43 -1.52 -4.42 16.28
N SER A 44 -1.01 -4.81 17.46
CA SER A 44 -0.73 -3.89 18.56
C SER A 44 0.26 -2.76 18.22
N TYR A 45 1.18 -3.01 17.29
CA TYR A 45 2.10 -2.00 16.77
C TYR A 45 1.48 -1.20 15.65
N LEU A 46 0.74 -1.86 14.74
CA LEU A 46 0.00 -1.20 13.67
C LEU A 46 -1.04 -0.21 14.22
N GLU A 47 -1.72 -0.55 15.31
CA GLU A 47 -2.68 0.32 15.98
C GLU A 47 -2.02 1.60 16.51
N LYS A 48 -0.76 1.53 16.98
CA LYS A 48 0.00 2.72 17.40
C LYS A 48 0.33 3.61 16.20
N MET A 49 0.76 3.02 15.07
CA MET A 49 0.98 3.75 13.81
C MET A 49 -0.31 4.42 13.33
N ALA A 50 -1.44 3.71 13.42
CA ALA A 50 -2.77 4.20 13.06
C ALA A 50 -3.17 5.41 13.90
N LYS A 51 -3.06 5.32 15.22
CA LYS A 51 -3.37 6.44 16.13
C LYS A 51 -2.55 7.68 15.82
N VAL A 52 -1.24 7.53 15.62
CA VAL A 52 -0.34 8.65 15.29
C VAL A 52 -0.72 9.29 13.95
N SER A 53 -1.01 8.49 12.92
CA SER A 53 -1.39 8.99 11.59
C SER A 53 -2.75 9.66 11.60
N LEU A 54 -3.71 9.08 12.33
CA LEU A 54 -5.06 9.62 12.45
C LEU A 54 -5.05 11.00 13.11
N ILE A 55 -4.38 11.13 14.27
CA ILE A 55 -4.29 12.38 15.04
C ILE A 55 -3.51 13.45 14.28
N SER A 56 -2.40 13.09 13.64
CA SER A 56 -1.58 14.04 12.90
C SER A 56 -2.15 14.41 11.53
N GLY A 57 -3.17 13.68 11.04
CA GLY A 57 -3.73 13.84 9.71
C GLY A 57 -2.88 13.26 8.57
N GLY A 58 -1.92 12.38 8.86
CA GLY A 58 -1.14 11.63 7.85
C GLY A 58 -1.77 10.28 7.49
N CYS A 59 -1.14 9.45 6.66
CA CYS A 59 -1.76 8.21 6.16
C CYS A 59 -0.91 6.96 6.41
N ILE A 60 -1.54 5.80 6.27
CA ILE A 60 -0.86 4.51 6.19
C ILE A 60 -1.10 3.96 4.79
N LYS A 61 -0.01 3.69 4.07
CA LYS A 61 -0.01 2.99 2.79
C LYS A 61 0.52 1.58 3.02
N LEU A 62 -0.33 0.58 2.76
CA LEU A 62 0.04 -0.83 2.87
C LEU A 62 0.23 -1.43 1.48
N ASP A 63 1.35 -2.13 1.30
CA ASP A 63 1.61 -2.90 0.09
C ASP A 63 0.89 -4.25 0.13
N LEU A 64 -0.10 -4.43 -0.74
CA LEU A 64 -0.72 -5.72 -1.02
C LEU A 64 -0.02 -6.31 -2.26
N LYS A 65 1.02 -7.10 -2.04
CA LYS A 65 1.99 -7.43 -3.11
C LYS A 65 1.46 -8.48 -4.09
N ALA A 66 0.70 -9.45 -3.59
CA ALA A 66 0.01 -10.49 -4.35
C ALA A 66 -1.21 -10.98 -3.56
N TRP A 67 -2.27 -11.41 -4.26
CA TRP A 67 -3.45 -12.05 -3.68
C TRP A 67 -3.18 -13.51 -3.34
N HIS A 68 -2.69 -14.28 -4.31
CA HIS A 68 -2.35 -15.68 -4.07
C HIS A 68 -1.15 -15.78 -3.12
N ASP A 69 -1.32 -16.55 -2.04
CA ASP A 69 -0.33 -16.65 -0.96
C ASP A 69 0.98 -17.28 -1.46
N GLU A 70 0.89 -18.23 -2.39
CA GLU A 70 2.03 -18.88 -3.04
C GLU A 70 2.88 -17.88 -3.83
N LEU A 71 2.23 -16.98 -4.57
CA LEU A 71 2.92 -15.92 -5.31
C LEU A 71 3.55 -14.92 -4.33
N ASN A 72 2.84 -14.55 -3.26
CA ASN A 72 3.42 -13.65 -2.26
C ASN A 72 4.65 -14.27 -1.59
N ILE A 73 4.61 -15.56 -1.26
CA ILE A 73 5.75 -16.30 -0.73
C ILE A 73 6.89 -16.32 -1.75
N ALA A 74 6.62 -16.56 -3.03
CA ALA A 74 7.64 -16.56 -4.07
C ALA A 74 8.32 -15.19 -4.22
N LEU A 75 7.56 -14.09 -4.15
CA LEU A 75 8.07 -12.73 -4.31
C LEU A 75 8.72 -12.17 -3.04
N CYS A 76 8.23 -12.55 -1.85
CA CYS A 76 8.55 -11.87 -0.59
C CYS A 76 9.13 -12.80 0.49
N GLY A 77 9.12 -14.12 0.29
CA GLY A 77 9.60 -15.12 1.24
C GLY A 77 8.67 -15.37 2.44
N VAL A 78 7.49 -14.74 2.49
CA VAL A 78 6.53 -14.82 3.61
C VAL A 78 5.09 -14.81 3.10
N SER A 79 4.16 -15.29 3.93
CA SER A 79 2.72 -15.30 3.63
C SER A 79 2.11 -13.89 3.67
N ASN A 80 1.10 -13.62 2.83
CA ASN A 80 0.36 -12.35 2.83
C ASN A 80 -0.76 -12.26 3.88
N LYS A 81 -1.09 -13.37 4.55
CA LYS A 81 -2.26 -13.47 5.44
C LYS A 81 -2.28 -12.39 6.52
N ARG A 82 -1.14 -12.18 7.19
CA ARG A 82 -1.02 -11.13 8.22
C ARG A 82 -1.28 -9.74 7.67
N THR A 83 -0.75 -9.45 6.48
CA THR A 83 -0.93 -8.15 5.81
C THR A 83 -2.40 -7.92 5.46
N LEU A 84 -3.08 -8.93 4.90
CA LEU A 84 -4.50 -8.86 4.57
C LEU A 84 -5.37 -8.70 5.83
N GLU A 85 -5.12 -9.48 6.88
CA GLU A 85 -5.79 -9.35 8.18
C GLU A 85 -5.64 -7.94 8.77
N ASN A 86 -4.42 -7.40 8.74
CA ASN A 86 -4.11 -6.08 9.25
C ASN A 86 -4.77 -4.98 8.41
N PHE A 87 -4.80 -5.13 7.09
CA PHE A 87 -5.48 -4.22 6.19
C PHE A 87 -6.99 -4.17 6.48
N ALA A 88 -7.63 -5.34 6.63
CA ALA A 88 -9.04 -5.45 6.98
C ALA A 88 -9.34 -4.84 8.36
N GLN A 89 -8.46 -4.97 9.34
CA GLN A 89 -8.67 -4.31 10.63
C GLN A 89 -8.54 -2.79 10.52
N LEU A 90 -7.59 -2.27 9.75
CA LEU A 90 -7.43 -0.83 9.54
C LEU A 90 -8.53 -0.20 8.69
N SER A 91 -9.18 -0.95 7.80
CA SER A 91 -10.27 -0.40 6.95
C SER A 91 -11.42 0.13 7.80
N SER A 92 -11.69 -0.48 8.97
CA SER A 92 -12.70 0.00 9.93
C SER A 92 -12.41 1.40 10.51
N TRP A 93 -11.22 1.95 10.29
CA TRP A 93 -10.82 3.28 10.75
C TRP A 93 -10.98 4.35 9.67
N VAL A 94 -11.24 3.97 8.42
CA VAL A 94 -11.31 4.89 7.27
C VAL A 94 -12.37 5.96 7.47
N GLU A 95 -13.54 5.59 8.00
CA GLU A 95 -14.65 6.53 8.25
C GLU A 95 -14.32 7.60 9.30
N LYS A 96 -13.33 7.36 10.18
CA LYS A 96 -12.88 8.36 11.16
C LYS A 96 -12.24 9.57 10.49
N ARG A 97 -11.67 9.38 9.29
CA ARG A 97 -11.16 10.47 8.45
C ARG A 97 -11.18 10.06 6.97
N PRO A 98 -12.28 10.39 6.25
CA PRO A 98 -12.39 10.14 4.81
C PRO A 98 -11.42 10.99 3.97
N ASP A 99 -11.15 12.24 4.40
CA ASP A 99 -10.24 13.15 3.70
C ASP A 99 -9.30 13.92 4.67
N PRO A 100 -7.99 14.02 4.37
CA PRO A 100 -7.28 13.21 3.38
C PRO A 100 -7.40 11.70 3.71
N PRO A 101 -7.20 10.78 2.75
CA PRO A 101 -7.36 9.35 3.03
C PRO A 101 -6.47 8.85 4.17
N PHE A 102 -7.05 8.11 5.11
CA PHE A 102 -6.31 7.52 6.23
C PHE A 102 -5.54 6.26 5.81
N LEU A 103 -6.17 5.37 5.07
CA LEU A 103 -5.62 4.11 4.59
C LEU A 103 -5.54 4.13 3.06
N ILE A 104 -4.44 3.61 2.52
CA ILE A 104 -4.18 3.51 1.07
C ILE A 104 -3.61 2.11 0.80
N ALA A 105 -4.08 1.46 -0.27
CA ALA A 105 -3.49 0.24 -0.79
C ALA A 105 -2.52 0.54 -1.94
N SER A 106 -1.49 -0.29 -2.09
CA SER A 106 -0.65 -0.32 -3.28
C SER A 106 -0.22 -1.71 -3.70
N THR A 107 -0.04 -1.90 -5.00
CA THR A 107 0.47 -3.14 -5.60
C THR A 107 1.42 -2.79 -6.73
N LEU A 108 2.58 -3.47 -6.78
CA LEU A 108 3.55 -3.31 -7.86
C LEU A 108 3.19 -4.25 -9.01
N LEU A 109 3.01 -3.72 -10.22
CA LEU A 109 2.64 -4.51 -11.40
C LEU A 109 3.88 -5.16 -12.02
N ILE A 110 4.27 -6.32 -11.51
CA ILE A 110 5.43 -7.07 -11.98
C ILE A 110 5.03 -7.92 -13.21
N PRO A 111 5.59 -7.67 -14.41
CA PRO A 111 5.23 -8.41 -15.61
C PRO A 111 5.51 -9.91 -15.47
N GLY A 112 4.50 -10.72 -15.80
CA GLY A 112 4.52 -12.18 -15.68
C GLY A 112 4.18 -12.73 -14.29
N TYR A 113 4.01 -11.86 -13.29
CA TYR A 113 3.69 -12.26 -11.91
C TYR A 113 2.39 -11.63 -11.42
N VAL A 114 2.19 -10.34 -11.67
CA VAL A 114 1.00 -9.60 -11.20
C VAL A 114 0.19 -9.16 -12.42
N ASP A 115 -0.87 -9.91 -12.68
CA ASP A 115 -1.77 -9.71 -13.80
C ASP A 115 -3.13 -9.12 -13.37
N GLU A 116 -4.08 -9.12 -14.30
CA GLU A 116 -5.43 -8.62 -14.05
C GLU A 116 -6.17 -9.48 -13.01
N GLU A 117 -5.92 -10.78 -12.91
CA GLU A 117 -6.58 -11.66 -11.95
C GLU A 117 -6.13 -11.34 -10.52
N GLU A 118 -4.82 -11.22 -10.31
CA GLU A 118 -4.23 -10.77 -9.04
C GLU A 118 -4.80 -9.41 -8.62
N VAL A 119 -4.85 -8.46 -9.56
CA VAL A 119 -5.36 -7.11 -9.29
C VAL A 119 -6.86 -7.12 -9.01
N SER A 120 -7.66 -7.90 -9.74
CA SER A 120 -9.11 -8.04 -9.49
C SER A 120 -9.36 -8.59 -8.09
N ALA A 121 -8.65 -9.65 -7.69
CA ALA A 121 -8.86 -10.26 -6.38
C ALA A 121 -8.48 -9.31 -5.22
N ILE A 122 -7.36 -8.59 -5.34
CA ILE A 122 -6.99 -7.54 -4.37
C ILE A 122 -8.04 -6.42 -4.36
N ALA A 123 -8.48 -5.98 -5.54
CA ALA A 123 -9.44 -4.90 -5.65
C ALA A 123 -10.81 -5.27 -5.06
N HIS A 124 -11.28 -6.49 -5.29
CA HIS A 124 -12.48 -7.07 -4.70
C HIS A 124 -12.37 -7.09 -3.17
N PHE A 125 -11.23 -7.56 -2.65
CA PHE A 125 -10.97 -7.55 -1.22
C PHE A 125 -11.06 -6.12 -0.65
N ILE A 126 -10.39 -5.14 -1.26
CA ILE A 126 -10.43 -3.75 -0.80
C ILE A 126 -11.86 -3.19 -0.89
N SER A 127 -12.56 -3.38 -2.01
CA SER A 127 -13.89 -2.81 -2.23
C SER A 127 -14.95 -3.41 -1.29
N SER A 128 -14.82 -4.71 -0.96
CA SER A 128 -15.66 -5.38 0.04
C SER A 128 -15.51 -4.79 1.45
N LEU A 129 -14.35 -4.17 1.74
CA LEU A 129 -14.09 -3.49 3.01
C LEU A 129 -14.58 -2.04 2.96
N ASN A 130 -14.16 -1.28 1.94
CA ASN A 130 -14.63 0.07 1.69
C ASN A 130 -14.23 0.51 0.26
N PRO A 131 -15.19 0.82 -0.64
CA PRO A 131 -14.91 1.17 -2.04
C PRO A 131 -14.21 2.52 -2.24
N ASP A 132 -14.15 3.36 -1.19
CA ASP A 132 -13.52 4.67 -1.20
C ASP A 132 -12.05 4.62 -0.71
N ILE A 133 -11.51 3.45 -0.35
CA ILE A 133 -10.07 3.30 -0.07
C ILE A 133 -9.29 3.48 -1.39
N PRO A 134 -8.31 4.41 -1.45
CA PRO A 134 -7.48 4.57 -2.64
C PRO A 134 -6.59 3.36 -2.89
N TYR A 135 -6.50 2.94 -4.15
CA TYR A 135 -5.66 1.84 -4.60
C TYR A 135 -4.69 2.33 -5.69
N SER A 136 -3.39 2.24 -5.41
CA SER A 136 -2.32 2.67 -6.32
C SER A 136 -1.62 1.48 -6.96
N LEU A 137 -1.81 1.29 -8.26
CA LEU A 137 -1.08 0.32 -9.09
C LEU A 137 0.25 0.95 -9.52
N LEU A 138 1.37 0.40 -9.08
CA LEU A 138 2.69 0.99 -9.30
C LEU A 138 3.38 0.33 -10.50
N ALA A 139 3.91 1.14 -11.41
CA ALA A 139 4.66 0.64 -12.54
C ALA A 139 5.99 -0.01 -12.09
N PHE A 140 6.24 -1.24 -12.57
CA PHE A 140 7.49 -1.96 -12.35
C PHE A 140 8.61 -1.45 -13.26
N TYR A 141 9.83 -1.43 -12.71
CA TYR A 141 11.05 -1.09 -13.44
C TYR A 141 12.15 -2.12 -13.13
N PRO A 142 12.75 -2.76 -14.16
CA PRO A 142 13.65 -3.90 -13.99
C PRO A 142 15.03 -3.47 -13.49
N GLN A 143 15.19 -3.47 -12.18
CA GLN A 143 16.43 -3.13 -11.50
C GLN A 143 16.85 -4.24 -10.54
N PHE A 144 18.11 -4.17 -10.09
CA PHE A 144 18.68 -5.13 -9.14
C PHE A 144 18.58 -6.58 -9.65
N TYR A 145 18.06 -7.51 -8.86
CA TYR A 145 17.98 -8.92 -9.22
C TYR A 145 16.90 -9.28 -10.26
N MET A 146 16.05 -8.32 -10.68
CA MET A 146 14.98 -8.57 -11.67
C MET A 146 15.21 -7.84 -13.00
N HIS A 147 16.47 -7.62 -13.39
CA HIS A 147 16.86 -6.89 -14.59
C HIS A 147 16.53 -7.62 -15.91
N ASN A 148 16.18 -8.90 -15.85
CA ASN A 148 15.80 -9.72 -17.00
C ASN A 148 14.31 -9.63 -17.37
N LEU A 149 13.50 -8.96 -16.56
CA LEU A 149 12.10 -8.68 -16.86
C LEU A 149 11.97 -7.38 -17.68
N PRO A 150 10.94 -7.24 -18.53
CA PRO A 150 10.66 -5.96 -19.15
C PRO A 150 10.12 -4.96 -18.12
N THR A 151 10.16 -3.67 -18.46
CA THR A 151 9.26 -2.69 -17.84
C THR A 151 7.81 -3.08 -18.10
N ILE A 152 6.90 -2.77 -17.18
CA ILE A 152 5.48 -3.05 -17.41
C ILE A 152 4.93 -2.22 -18.58
N SER A 153 4.06 -2.80 -19.40
CA SER A 153 3.42 -2.04 -20.48
C SER A 153 2.31 -1.14 -19.98
N ARG A 154 2.07 -0.05 -20.73
CA ARG A 154 0.91 0.82 -20.53
C ARG A 154 -0.39 0.05 -20.64
N SER A 155 -0.52 -0.82 -21.65
CA SER A 155 -1.72 -1.60 -21.90
C SER A 155 -2.02 -2.53 -20.72
N HIS A 156 -1.01 -3.23 -20.18
CA HIS A 156 -1.18 -4.09 -18.99
C HIS A 156 -1.63 -3.29 -17.77
N ALA A 157 -0.97 -2.16 -17.48
CA ALA A 157 -1.34 -1.32 -16.35
C ALA A 157 -2.77 -0.77 -16.47
N GLU A 158 -3.21 -0.40 -17.69
CA GLU A 158 -4.57 0.05 -17.96
C GLU A 158 -5.60 -1.06 -17.81
N ARG A 159 -5.33 -2.29 -18.27
CA ARG A 159 -6.21 -3.44 -18.06
C ARG A 159 -6.36 -3.78 -16.56
N CYS A 160 -5.26 -3.76 -15.82
CA CYS A 160 -5.27 -3.92 -14.35
C CYS A 160 -6.11 -2.85 -13.68
N LYS A 161 -5.97 -1.57 -14.07
CA LYS A 161 -6.78 -0.47 -13.55
C LYS A 161 -8.28 -0.70 -13.82
N ILE A 162 -8.63 -1.08 -15.05
CA ILE A 162 -10.01 -1.36 -15.45
C ILE A 162 -10.59 -2.53 -14.65
N SER A 163 -9.81 -3.60 -14.46
CA SER A 163 -10.22 -4.73 -13.62
C SER A 163 -10.50 -4.28 -12.18
N ALA A 164 -9.59 -3.51 -11.57
CA ALA A 164 -9.82 -3.00 -10.21
C ALA A 164 -11.05 -2.08 -10.08
N GLU A 165 -11.32 -1.25 -11.10
CA GLU A 165 -12.51 -0.39 -11.14
C GLU A 165 -13.81 -1.21 -11.29
N LYS A 166 -13.78 -2.31 -12.04
CA LYS A 166 -14.93 -3.23 -12.20
C LYS A 166 -15.32 -3.94 -10.90
N GLU A 167 -14.36 -4.15 -10.01
CA GLU A 167 -14.61 -4.70 -8.66
C GLU A 167 -15.23 -3.67 -7.70
N GLY A 168 -15.49 -2.44 -8.16
CA GLY A 168 -16.24 -1.43 -7.41
C GLY A 168 -15.37 -0.40 -6.68
N LEU A 169 -14.05 -0.43 -6.84
CA LEU A 169 -13.17 0.62 -6.31
C LEU A 169 -13.37 1.93 -7.07
N LYS A 170 -13.58 3.01 -6.33
CA LYS A 170 -13.83 4.35 -6.90
C LYS A 170 -12.55 5.15 -7.13
N ARG A 171 -11.44 4.76 -6.49
CA ARG A 171 -10.21 5.55 -6.40
C ARG A 171 -8.98 4.74 -6.81
N VAL A 172 -8.98 4.24 -8.04
CA VAL A 172 -7.85 3.50 -8.62
C VAL A 172 -6.98 4.43 -9.46
N ARG A 173 -5.66 4.37 -9.27
CA ARG A 173 -4.71 5.10 -10.11
C ARG A 173 -3.50 4.26 -10.47
N ILE A 174 -2.88 4.58 -11.61
CA ILE A 174 -1.56 4.06 -11.97
C ILE A 174 -0.52 5.10 -11.53
N GLY A 175 0.39 4.69 -10.65
CA GLY A 175 1.55 5.45 -10.20
C GLY A 175 2.78 5.21 -11.09
N ASN A 176 3.75 6.12 -11.03
CA ASN A 176 5.01 6.03 -11.78
C ASN A 176 4.81 5.90 -13.30
N LEU A 177 3.88 6.67 -13.86
CA LEU A 177 3.50 6.62 -15.28
C LEU A 177 4.68 6.76 -16.25
N ASN A 178 5.74 7.47 -15.85
CA ASN A 178 6.96 7.65 -16.63
C ASN A 178 7.80 6.37 -16.79
N LEU A 179 7.50 5.31 -16.04
CA LEU A 179 8.15 4.00 -16.14
C LEU A 179 7.41 3.03 -17.06
N LEU A 180 6.18 3.38 -17.48
CA LEU A 180 5.41 2.56 -18.41
C LEU A 180 6.04 2.56 -19.80
N SER A 181 5.99 1.41 -20.46
CA SER A 181 6.54 1.23 -21.80
C SER A 181 5.55 0.53 -22.75
N ASN A 182 6.01 0.13 -23.93
CA ASN A 182 5.29 -0.79 -24.82
C ASN A 182 5.85 -2.22 -24.76
N ALA A 183 6.80 -2.49 -23.86
CA ALA A 183 7.32 -3.83 -23.62
C ALA A 183 6.40 -4.56 -22.64
N TYR A 184 6.17 -5.86 -22.89
CA TYR A 184 5.21 -6.76 -22.22
C TYR A 184 3.77 -6.73 -22.78
#